data_AF-A0A7C2EHD4-F1
#
_entry.id   AF-A0A7C2EHD4-F1
#
_cell.length_a   1.000
_cell.length_b   1.000
_cell.length_c   1.000
_cell.angle_alpha   90.00
_cell.angle_beta   90.00
_cell.angle_gamma   90.00
#
_symmetry.space_group_name_H-M   'P 1'
#
loop_
_entity.id
_entity.type
_entity.pdbx_description
1 polymer ?
#
loop_
_entity_poly.entity_id
_entity_poly.type
_entity_poly.pdbx_seq_one_letter_code
_entity_poly.pdbx_strand_id
1 'polypeptide(L)'
;MLRELPEKISTHIDALVDEMEDTFEKSLPTYADLAREAKKDIRELLKNLALLTSGFLAGEEMDREELYAFARMLGRNRSLQNIPFGDLVRAVFMVENIIWKRIVPEIHERDLSLEDWASIVYLQNELNSNLIAALSASYLETKDEMINRQLRELHGLLEVGRVIVSTTDLDRVFRQILEVATGIMQNPMGAVYLIGRDGDELELVSQVGLSPPWMRGRRIDLARSLLSEAIKEKAPVTAVGDRLKGLALPTPAKKGKVVSVLSCPIMEDDRPIGGLELYDVKPRVYDRLDMALL
;
A
#
# COMPACT_ATOMS: atom_id res chain seq x y z
N MET A 1 2.00 -18.06 -37.65
CA MET A 1 0.70 -18.14 -36.97
C MET A 1 0.53 -17.01 -35.96
N LEU A 2 1.37 -16.92 -34.93
CA LEU A 2 1.32 -15.80 -33.96
C LEU A 2 1.64 -14.44 -34.60
N ARG A 3 2.22 -14.40 -35.80
CA ARG A 3 2.46 -13.17 -36.57
C ARG A 3 1.20 -12.41 -37.03
N GLU A 4 0.07 -13.09 -37.23
CA GLU A 4 -1.21 -12.43 -37.62
C GLU A 4 -1.98 -11.91 -36.40
N LEU A 5 -1.50 -12.23 -35.20
CA LEU A 5 -2.18 -12.03 -33.94
C LEU A 5 -2.30 -10.54 -33.56
N PRO A 6 -1.28 -9.69 -33.76
CA PRO A 6 -1.40 -8.25 -33.54
C PRO A 6 -2.47 -7.59 -34.41
N GLU A 7 -2.55 -7.94 -35.69
CA GLU A 7 -3.54 -7.38 -36.63
C GLU A 7 -4.98 -7.77 -36.22
N LYS A 8 -5.18 -9.02 -35.80
CA LYS A 8 -6.48 -9.54 -35.36
C LYS A 8 -6.94 -8.92 -34.04
N ILE A 9 -6.02 -8.82 -33.06
CA ILE A 9 -6.29 -8.17 -31.78
C ILE A 9 -6.62 -6.70 -31.99
N SER A 10 -5.84 -6.01 -32.84
CA SER A 10 -6.10 -4.62 -33.22
C SER A 10 -7.49 -4.42 -33.83
N THR A 11 -7.93 -5.33 -34.71
CA THR A 11 -9.26 -5.26 -35.35
C THR A 11 -10.42 -5.40 -34.35
N HIS A 12 -10.23 -6.11 -33.23
CA HIS A 12 -11.26 -6.37 -32.22
C HIS A 12 -10.97 -5.69 -30.88
N ILE A 13 -10.04 -4.73 -30.85
CA ILE A 13 -9.46 -4.22 -29.61
C ILE A 13 -10.52 -3.58 -28.71
N ASP A 14 -11.44 -2.80 -29.28
CA ASP A 14 -12.48 -2.14 -28.49
C ASP A 14 -13.46 -3.14 -27.85
N ALA A 15 -13.83 -4.20 -28.56
CA ALA A 15 -14.71 -5.24 -28.02
C ALA A 15 -14.03 -6.05 -26.91
N LEU A 16 -12.73 -6.35 -27.07
CA LEU A 16 -11.93 -7.01 -26.04
C LEU A 16 -11.83 -6.13 -24.79
N VAL A 17 -11.61 -4.84 -24.97
CA VAL A 17 -11.51 -3.90 -23.86
C VAL A 17 -12.85 -3.70 -23.16
N ASP A 18 -13.97 -3.69 -23.89
CA ASP A 18 -15.31 -3.69 -23.29
C ASP A 18 -15.53 -4.91 -22.38
N GLU A 19 -15.10 -6.10 -22.82
CA GLU A 19 -15.16 -7.32 -22.01
C GLU A 19 -14.24 -7.25 -20.77
N MET A 20 -13.04 -6.67 -20.92
CA MET A 20 -12.11 -6.45 -19.80
C MET A 20 -12.71 -5.49 -18.76
N GLU A 21 -13.27 -4.36 -19.19
CA GLU A 21 -13.88 -3.38 -18.29
C GLU A 21 -15.10 -3.96 -17.58
N ASP A 22 -15.96 -4.71 -18.27
CA ASP A 22 -17.10 -5.42 -17.65
C ASP A 22 -16.63 -6.47 -16.62
N THR A 23 -15.54 -7.19 -16.93
CA THR A 23 -14.93 -8.15 -16.00
C THR A 23 -14.35 -7.46 -14.78
N PHE A 24 -13.68 -6.32 -14.96
CA PHE A 24 -13.10 -5.53 -13.88
C PHE A 24 -14.19 -4.95 -12.98
N GLU A 25 -15.27 -4.40 -13.56
CA GLU A 25 -16.41 -3.85 -12.82
C GLU A 25 -17.03 -4.90 -11.87
N LYS A 26 -17.10 -6.16 -12.30
CA LYS A 26 -17.67 -7.26 -11.52
C LYS A 26 -16.70 -7.85 -10.49
N SER A 27 -15.41 -7.77 -10.74
CA SER A 27 -14.41 -8.60 -10.04
C SER A 27 -13.40 -7.81 -9.22
N LEU A 28 -13.27 -6.49 -9.46
CA LEU A 28 -12.31 -5.61 -8.80
C LEU A 28 -13.05 -4.42 -8.18
N PRO A 29 -13.37 -4.44 -6.87
CA PRO A 29 -14.02 -3.31 -6.19
C PRO A 29 -13.25 -2.00 -6.35
N THR A 30 -11.91 -2.07 -6.33
CA THR A 30 -11.01 -0.94 -6.54
C THR A 30 -11.12 -0.31 -7.93
N TYR A 31 -11.62 -1.04 -8.93
CA TYR A 31 -11.94 -0.52 -10.25
C TYR A 31 -13.38 0.01 -10.32
N ALA A 32 -14.34 -0.74 -9.77
CA ALA A 32 -15.76 -0.37 -9.80
C ALA A 32 -16.02 1.03 -9.22
N ASP A 33 -15.33 1.37 -8.13
CA ASP A 33 -15.46 2.65 -7.42
C ASP A 33 -14.77 3.84 -8.12
N LEU A 34 -14.07 3.63 -9.24
CA LEU A 34 -13.35 4.70 -9.95
C LEU A 34 -14.29 5.69 -10.65
N ALA A 35 -13.86 6.95 -10.68
CA ALA A 35 -14.48 7.99 -11.49
C ALA A 35 -14.40 7.64 -12.99
N ARG A 36 -15.35 8.14 -13.80
CA ARG A 36 -15.40 7.85 -15.25
C ARG A 36 -14.13 8.27 -15.97
N GLU A 37 -13.54 9.39 -15.56
CA GLU A 37 -12.31 9.92 -16.11
C GLU A 37 -11.15 8.94 -15.89
N ALA A 38 -11.04 8.37 -14.68
CA ALA A 38 -10.02 7.37 -14.37
C ALA A 38 -10.23 6.05 -15.12
N LYS A 39 -11.49 5.64 -15.33
CA LYS A 39 -11.82 4.46 -16.16
C LYS A 39 -11.39 4.66 -17.61
N LYS A 40 -11.57 5.87 -18.16
CA LYS A 40 -11.10 6.21 -19.52
C LYS A 40 -9.59 6.05 -19.69
N ASP A 41 -8.80 6.48 -18.70
CA ASP A 41 -7.35 6.28 -18.73
C ASP A 41 -6.96 4.80 -18.66
N ILE A 42 -7.70 4.00 -17.88
CA ILE A 42 -7.47 2.56 -17.81
C ILE A 42 -7.80 1.88 -19.14
N ARG A 43 -8.86 2.32 -19.83
CA ARG A 43 -9.22 1.81 -21.15
C ARG A 43 -8.05 1.86 -22.13
N GLU A 44 -7.33 2.98 -22.19
CA GLU A 44 -6.18 3.13 -23.08
C GLU A 44 -4.99 2.25 -22.65
N LEU A 45 -4.81 2.04 -21.35
CA LEU A 45 -3.79 1.12 -20.84
C LEU A 45 -4.13 -0.34 -21.16
N LEU A 46 -5.40 -0.72 -21.13
CA LEU A 46 -5.86 -2.06 -21.54
C LEU A 46 -5.60 -2.30 -23.03
N LYS A 47 -5.87 -1.29 -23.88
CA LYS A 47 -5.55 -1.34 -25.32
C LYS A 47 -4.06 -1.60 -25.55
N ASN A 48 -3.22 -0.80 -24.91
CA ASN A 48 -1.77 -0.92 -25.03
C ASN A 48 -1.25 -2.27 -24.53
N LEU A 49 -1.75 -2.75 -23.39
CA LEU A 49 -1.35 -4.05 -22.85
C LEU A 49 -1.70 -5.19 -23.80
N ALA A 50 -2.92 -5.20 -24.36
CA ALA A 50 -3.36 -6.23 -25.30
C ALA A 50 -2.52 -6.23 -26.59
N LEU A 51 -2.21 -5.04 -27.14
CA LEU A 51 -1.38 -4.91 -28.33
C LEU A 51 0.06 -5.38 -28.07
N LEU A 52 0.71 -4.91 -27.01
CA LEU A 52 2.09 -5.30 -26.66
C LEU A 52 2.20 -6.81 -26.36
N THR A 53 1.20 -7.38 -25.68
CA THR A 53 1.13 -8.82 -25.41
C THR A 53 1.01 -9.61 -26.71
N SER A 54 0.16 -9.16 -27.65
CA SER A 54 0.01 -9.81 -28.95
C SER A 54 1.28 -9.73 -29.82
N GLY A 55 1.99 -8.59 -29.78
CA GLY A 55 3.27 -8.40 -30.46
C GLY A 55 4.38 -9.29 -29.90
N PHE A 56 4.46 -9.39 -28.56
CA PHE A 56 5.38 -10.34 -27.92
C PHE A 56 5.15 -11.77 -28.41
N LEU A 57 3.90 -12.22 -28.46
CA LEU A 57 3.55 -13.56 -28.95
C LEU A 57 3.89 -13.73 -30.43
N ALA A 58 3.82 -12.67 -31.24
CA ALA A 58 4.23 -12.70 -32.64
C ALA A 58 5.75 -12.91 -32.85
N GLY A 59 6.55 -12.70 -31.80
CA GLY A 59 7.99 -12.97 -31.77
C GLY A 59 8.86 -11.81 -32.25
N GLU A 60 8.40 -10.56 -32.13
CA GLU A 60 9.20 -9.38 -32.45
C GLU A 60 10.05 -8.97 -31.22
N GLU A 61 11.37 -8.77 -31.41
CA GLU A 61 12.29 -8.41 -30.30
C GLU A 61 11.97 -7.03 -29.68
N MET A 62 11.57 -6.07 -30.50
CA MET A 62 11.23 -4.70 -30.08
C MET A 62 10.03 -4.68 -29.12
N ASP A 63 9.09 -5.61 -29.29
CA ASP A 63 7.89 -5.72 -28.45
C ASP A 63 8.19 -6.25 -27.04
N ARG A 64 9.32 -6.92 -26.83
CA ARG A 64 9.74 -7.42 -25.51
C ARG A 64 10.16 -6.29 -24.58
N GLU A 65 11.00 -5.38 -25.06
CA GLU A 65 11.48 -4.24 -24.26
C GLU A 65 10.34 -3.28 -23.95
N GLU A 66 9.47 -3.01 -24.93
CA GLU A 66 8.31 -2.14 -24.77
C GLU A 66 7.30 -2.70 -23.78
N LEU A 67 6.99 -4.01 -23.84
CA LEU A 67 6.10 -4.67 -22.89
C LEU A 67 6.64 -4.55 -21.45
N TYR A 68 7.94 -4.76 -21.24
CA TYR A 68 8.53 -4.64 -19.92
C TYR A 68 8.64 -3.18 -19.44
N ALA A 69 8.89 -2.24 -20.35
CA ALA A 69 8.85 -0.82 -20.04
C ALA A 69 7.44 -0.38 -19.61
N PHE A 70 6.43 -0.88 -20.31
CA PHE A 70 5.02 -0.68 -19.98
C PHE A 70 4.66 -1.29 -18.62
N ALA A 71 5.12 -2.51 -18.33
CA ALA A 71 4.94 -3.15 -17.04
C ALA A 71 5.57 -2.35 -15.89
N ARG A 72 6.80 -1.87 -16.08
CA ARG A 72 7.48 -0.99 -15.11
C ARG A 72 6.70 0.30 -14.90
N MET A 73 6.24 0.95 -15.98
CA MET A 73 5.42 2.16 -15.90
C MET A 73 4.14 1.92 -15.11
N LEU A 74 3.42 0.82 -15.37
CA LEU A 74 2.24 0.44 -14.60
C LEU A 74 2.59 0.23 -13.13
N GLY A 75 3.65 -0.51 -12.82
CA GLY A 75 4.12 -0.74 -11.44
C GLY A 75 4.31 0.57 -10.67
N ARG A 76 5.08 1.52 -11.23
CA ARG A 76 5.30 2.83 -10.60
C ARG A 76 4.01 3.62 -10.41
N ASN A 77 3.22 3.78 -11.48
CA ASN A 77 2.03 4.62 -11.45
C ASN A 77 0.99 4.10 -10.45
N ARG A 78 0.80 2.78 -10.38
CA ARG A 78 -0.17 2.15 -9.46
C ARG A 78 0.31 2.18 -8.02
N SER A 79 1.62 2.10 -7.78
CA SER A 79 2.21 2.32 -6.45
C SER A 79 1.95 3.75 -5.97
N LEU A 80 2.21 4.76 -6.80
CA LEU A 80 1.94 6.18 -6.50
C LEU A 80 0.46 6.47 -6.23
N GLN A 81 -0.44 5.75 -6.92
CA GLN A 81 -1.90 5.84 -6.71
C GLN A 81 -2.40 5.01 -5.53
N ASN A 82 -1.50 4.31 -4.82
CA ASN A 82 -1.81 3.44 -3.69
C ASN A 82 -2.83 2.33 -4.02
N ILE A 83 -2.80 1.83 -5.25
CA ILE A 83 -3.59 0.66 -5.67
C ILE A 83 -2.94 -0.60 -5.10
N PRO A 84 -3.71 -1.51 -4.48
CA PRO A 84 -3.17 -2.76 -3.95
C PRO A 84 -2.49 -3.60 -5.03
N PHE A 85 -1.25 -4.06 -4.79
CA PHE A 85 -0.52 -4.88 -5.75
C PHE A 85 -1.28 -6.15 -6.16
N GLY A 86 -1.99 -6.78 -5.22
CA GLY A 86 -2.81 -7.96 -5.49
C GLY A 86 -3.92 -7.72 -6.51
N ASP A 87 -4.54 -6.54 -6.50
CA ASP A 87 -5.57 -6.18 -7.48
C ASP A 87 -4.97 -5.92 -8.86
N LEU A 88 -3.79 -5.30 -8.90
CA LEU A 88 -3.05 -5.09 -10.14
C LEU A 88 -2.67 -6.42 -10.82
N VAL A 89 -2.17 -7.39 -10.04
CA VAL A 89 -1.84 -8.72 -10.56
C VAL A 89 -3.10 -9.46 -11.04
N ARG A 90 -4.21 -9.38 -10.29
CA ARG A 90 -5.50 -9.95 -10.72
C ARG A 90 -5.98 -9.35 -12.04
N ALA A 91 -5.87 -8.02 -12.19
CA ALA A 91 -6.24 -7.32 -13.42
C ALA A 91 -5.43 -7.83 -14.62
N VAL A 92 -4.11 -8.00 -14.48
CA VAL A 92 -3.25 -8.55 -15.54
C VAL A 92 -3.70 -9.95 -15.96
N PHE A 93 -3.94 -10.86 -15.01
CA PHE A 93 -4.40 -12.21 -15.31
C PHE A 93 -5.80 -12.25 -15.93
N MET A 94 -6.70 -11.35 -15.55
CA MET A 94 -8.03 -11.23 -16.16
C MET A 94 -7.93 -10.83 -17.64
N VAL A 95 -7.11 -9.82 -17.95
CA VAL A 95 -6.83 -9.38 -19.33
C VAL A 95 -6.26 -10.53 -20.15
N GLU A 96 -5.24 -11.21 -19.60
CA GLU A 96 -4.60 -12.34 -20.26
C GLU A 96 -5.60 -13.47 -20.57
N ASN A 97 -6.44 -13.84 -19.60
CA ASN A 97 -7.45 -14.88 -19.77
C ASN A 97 -8.47 -14.54 -20.88
N ILE A 98 -8.93 -13.29 -20.92
CA ILE A 98 -9.87 -12.82 -21.95
C ILE A 98 -9.22 -12.91 -23.34
N ILE A 99 -7.96 -12.45 -23.46
CA ILE A 99 -7.20 -12.53 -24.70
C ILE A 99 -7.05 -14.00 -25.15
N TRP A 100 -6.63 -14.91 -24.26
CA TRP A 100 -6.48 -16.33 -24.59
C TRP A 100 -7.79 -17.01 -24.97
N LYS A 101 -8.90 -16.71 -24.30
CA LYS A 101 -10.22 -17.24 -24.69
C LYS A 101 -10.60 -16.87 -26.11
N ARG A 102 -10.14 -15.72 -26.61
CA ARG A 102 -10.36 -15.29 -27.99
C ARG A 102 -9.41 -15.98 -28.97
N ILE A 103 -8.16 -16.17 -28.58
CA ILE A 103 -7.11 -16.73 -29.46
C ILE A 103 -7.24 -18.25 -29.61
N VAL A 104 -7.50 -19.00 -28.53
CA VAL A 104 -7.47 -20.47 -28.52
C VAL A 104 -8.39 -21.11 -29.57
N PRO A 105 -9.66 -20.68 -29.75
CA PRO A 105 -10.53 -21.24 -30.78
C PRO A 105 -9.96 -21.10 -32.20
N GLU A 106 -9.33 -19.96 -32.50
CA GLU A 106 -8.74 -19.70 -33.83
C GLU A 106 -7.48 -20.54 -34.08
N ILE A 107 -6.75 -20.88 -33.02
CA ILE A 107 -5.59 -21.77 -33.09
C ILE A 107 -6.03 -23.22 -33.31
N HIS A 108 -7.09 -23.65 -32.61
CA HIS A 108 -7.59 -25.03 -32.67
C HIS A 108 -8.07 -25.44 -34.08
N GLU A 109 -8.54 -24.49 -34.90
CA GLU A 109 -8.96 -24.75 -36.29
C GLU A 109 -7.82 -25.18 -37.24
N ARG A 110 -6.55 -25.09 -36.81
CA ARG A 110 -5.37 -25.30 -37.68
C ARG A 110 -4.59 -26.61 -37.45
N ASP A 111 -5.14 -27.57 -36.71
CA ASP A 111 -4.58 -28.93 -36.49
C ASP A 111 -3.10 -28.91 -36.03
N LEU A 112 -2.83 -28.20 -34.93
CA LEU A 112 -1.48 -28.02 -34.37
C LEU A 112 -0.88 -29.31 -33.79
N SER A 113 0.44 -29.44 -33.90
CA SER A 113 1.18 -30.51 -33.24
C SER A 113 1.31 -30.29 -31.72
N LEU A 114 1.66 -31.35 -30.98
CA LEU A 114 2.02 -31.27 -29.56
C LEU A 114 3.21 -30.32 -29.30
N GLU A 115 4.16 -30.25 -30.22
CA GLU A 115 5.33 -29.36 -30.11
C GLU A 115 4.93 -27.90 -30.26
N ASP A 116 4.02 -27.58 -31.19
CA ASP A 116 3.50 -26.22 -31.37
C ASP A 116 2.75 -25.73 -30.12
N TRP A 117 1.91 -26.60 -29.54
CA TRP A 117 1.22 -26.31 -28.29
C TRP A 117 2.18 -26.10 -27.12
N ALA A 118 3.23 -26.93 -27.02
CA ALA A 118 4.26 -26.74 -26.01
C ALA A 118 4.95 -25.38 -26.17
N SER A 119 5.35 -25.00 -27.39
CA SER A 119 5.96 -23.70 -27.67
C SER A 119 5.06 -22.52 -27.27
N ILE A 120 3.76 -22.60 -27.56
CA ILE A 120 2.79 -21.55 -27.15
C ILE A 120 2.75 -21.40 -25.62
N VAL A 121 2.64 -22.52 -24.90
CA VAL A 121 2.59 -22.51 -23.43
C VAL A 121 3.89 -21.97 -22.83
N TYR A 122 5.05 -22.32 -23.40
CA TYR A 122 6.34 -21.78 -22.97
C TYR A 122 6.42 -20.25 -23.18
N LEU A 123 6.01 -19.76 -24.35
CA LEU A 123 5.99 -18.33 -24.65
C LEU A 123 5.05 -17.57 -23.73
N GLN A 124 3.87 -18.12 -23.45
CA GLN A 124 2.92 -17.54 -22.50
C GLN A 124 3.52 -17.46 -21.08
N ASN A 125 4.15 -18.54 -20.62
CA ASN A 125 4.76 -18.56 -19.29
C ASN A 125 5.94 -17.59 -19.19
N GLU A 126 6.75 -17.46 -20.25
CA GLU A 126 7.83 -16.48 -20.34
C GLU A 126 7.28 -15.05 -20.25
N LEU A 127 6.25 -14.74 -21.04
CA LEU A 127 5.57 -13.44 -21.01
C LEU A 127 5.07 -13.11 -19.60
N ASN A 128 4.30 -14.01 -18.99
CA ASN A 128 3.71 -13.79 -17.68
C ASN A 128 4.78 -13.60 -16.60
N SER A 129 5.79 -14.46 -16.58
CA SER A 129 6.86 -14.39 -15.58
C SER A 129 7.60 -13.05 -15.65
N ASN A 130 7.97 -12.63 -16.86
CA ASN A 130 8.75 -11.41 -17.03
C ASN A 130 7.91 -10.14 -16.86
N LEU A 131 6.66 -10.14 -17.33
CA LEU A 131 5.72 -9.04 -17.14
C LEU A 131 5.47 -8.78 -15.65
N ILE A 132 5.16 -9.85 -14.89
CA ILE A 132 4.91 -9.75 -13.46
C ILE A 132 6.19 -9.37 -12.70
N ALA A 133 7.35 -9.89 -13.08
CA ALA A 133 8.62 -9.51 -12.46
C ALA A 133 8.93 -8.02 -12.66
N ALA A 134 8.80 -7.50 -13.89
CA ALA A 134 9.05 -6.10 -14.20
C ALA A 134 8.06 -5.16 -13.50
N LEU A 135 6.78 -5.55 -13.46
CA LEU A 135 5.71 -4.85 -12.74
C LEU A 135 6.00 -4.83 -11.23
N SER A 136 6.31 -5.99 -10.64
CA SER A 136 6.57 -6.15 -9.22
C SER A 136 7.78 -5.35 -8.76
N ALA A 137 8.90 -5.46 -9.47
CA ALA A 137 10.13 -4.73 -9.14
C ALA A 137 9.87 -3.22 -9.07
N SER A 138 9.26 -2.65 -10.12
CA SER A 138 9.04 -1.21 -10.17
C SER A 138 7.97 -0.72 -9.18
N TYR A 139 6.97 -1.55 -8.87
CA TYR A 139 5.97 -1.24 -7.84
C TYR A 139 6.61 -1.15 -6.45
N LEU A 140 7.43 -2.16 -6.10
CA LEU A 140 8.10 -2.26 -4.81
C LEU A 140 9.16 -1.16 -4.64
N GLU A 141 10.01 -0.94 -5.65
CA GLU A 141 11.00 0.15 -5.64
C GLU A 141 10.34 1.50 -5.38
N THR A 142 9.25 1.81 -6.08
CA THR A 142 8.51 3.07 -5.88
C THR A 142 7.93 3.17 -4.47
N LYS A 143 7.39 2.06 -3.95
CA LYS A 143 6.81 2.01 -2.60
C LYS A 143 7.90 2.27 -1.55
N ASP A 144 9.04 1.62 -1.69
CA ASP A 144 10.20 1.77 -0.81
C ASP A 144 10.78 3.19 -0.88
N GLU A 145 10.85 3.80 -2.06
CA GLU A 145 11.29 5.19 -2.22
C GLU A 145 10.37 6.18 -1.50
N MET A 146 9.05 6.00 -1.63
CA MET A 146 8.06 6.82 -0.94
C MET A 146 8.20 6.71 0.58
N ILE A 147 8.32 5.47 1.07
CA ILE A 147 8.53 5.14 2.48
C ILE A 147 9.80 5.81 3.00
N ASN A 148 10.93 5.61 2.30
CA ASN A 148 12.21 6.18 2.70
C ASN A 148 12.21 7.71 2.68
N ARG A 149 11.48 8.32 1.75
CA ARG A 149 11.29 9.76 1.72
C ARG A 149 10.51 10.24 2.94
N GLN A 150 9.40 9.59 3.27
CA GLN A 150 8.60 9.92 4.46
C GLN A 150 9.42 9.79 5.74
N LEU A 151 10.24 8.74 5.85
CA LEU A 151 11.17 8.56 6.97
C LEU A 151 12.21 9.69 7.07
N ARG A 152 12.79 10.12 5.94
CA ARG A 152 13.71 11.26 5.93
C ARG A 152 13.04 12.56 6.35
N GLU A 153 11.81 12.79 5.89
CA GLU A 153 11.01 13.96 6.28
C GLU A 153 10.72 13.92 7.79
N LEU A 154 10.36 12.74 8.34
CA LEU A 154 10.16 12.53 9.78
C LEU A 154 11.44 12.82 10.57
N HIS A 155 12.58 12.25 10.16
CA HIS A 155 13.88 12.50 10.81
C HIS A 155 14.27 13.99 10.77
N GLY A 156 14.06 14.68 9.65
CA GLY A 156 14.32 16.11 9.53
C GLY A 156 13.45 16.95 10.48
N LEU A 157 12.18 16.59 10.65
CA LEU A 157 11.30 17.23 11.62
C LEU A 157 11.78 17.02 13.07
N LEU A 158 12.25 15.82 13.40
CA LEU A 158 12.82 15.50 14.71
C LEU A 158 14.10 16.30 14.98
N GLU A 159 14.99 16.45 14.00
CA GLU A 159 16.23 17.23 14.14
C GLU A 159 15.95 18.72 14.33
N VAL A 160 15.03 19.31 13.55
CA VAL A 160 14.66 20.73 13.68
C VAL A 160 14.00 20.99 15.04
N GLY A 161 13.16 20.06 15.52
CA GLY A 161 12.55 20.13 16.86
C GLY A 161 13.58 20.11 18.00
N ARG A 162 14.77 19.53 17.78
CA ARG A 162 15.87 19.50 18.76
C ARG A 162 16.67 20.81 18.82
N VAL A 163 16.56 21.67 17.80
CA VAL A 163 17.39 22.88 17.64
C VAL A 163 16.67 24.19 18.01
N ILE A 164 15.35 24.20 18.21
CA ILE A 164 14.59 25.42 18.54
C ILE A 164 13.61 25.13 19.68
N VAL A 165 13.79 25.77 20.85
CA VAL A 165 12.79 25.67 21.93
C VAL A 165 12.35 27.04 22.44
N SER A 166 11.14 27.42 22.05
CA SER A 166 10.13 27.95 22.97
C SER A 166 9.10 26.83 23.25
N THR A 167 8.40 26.86 24.39
CA THR A 167 7.37 25.87 24.75
C THR A 167 6.23 25.80 23.73
N THR A 168 5.97 26.88 23.00
CA THR A 168 4.93 26.96 21.96
C THR A 168 5.30 26.19 20.68
N ASP A 169 6.59 25.99 20.41
CA ASP A 169 7.06 25.29 19.21
C ASP A 169 6.97 23.77 19.36
N LEU A 170 7.29 23.23 20.55
CA LEU A 170 7.20 21.80 20.86
C LEU A 170 5.78 21.25 20.67
N ASP A 171 4.76 22.01 21.07
CA ASP A 171 3.36 21.61 20.91
C ASP A 171 2.97 21.48 19.44
N ARG A 172 3.50 22.38 18.61
CA ARG A 172 3.26 22.37 17.16
C ARG A 172 3.99 21.19 16.52
N VAL A 173 5.22 20.93 16.94
CA VAL A 173 6.02 19.79 16.45
C VAL A 173 5.33 18.47 16.77
N PHE A 174 4.95 18.21 18.02
CA PHE A 174 4.26 16.97 18.39
C PHE A 174 2.92 16.80 17.67
N ARG A 175 2.19 17.89 17.43
CA ARG A 175 0.96 17.85 16.63
C ARG A 175 1.24 17.49 15.18
N GLN A 176 2.25 18.10 14.54
CA GLN A 176 2.61 17.78 13.16
C GLN A 176 3.10 16.35 13.00
N ILE A 177 3.96 15.85 13.90
CA ILE A 177 4.39 14.45 13.91
C ILE A 177 3.18 13.53 13.99
N LEU A 178 2.25 13.83 14.90
CA LEU A 178 1.06 13.03 15.09
C LEU A 178 0.13 13.04 13.87
N GLU A 179 -0.03 14.19 13.20
CA GLU A 179 -0.81 14.32 11.95
C GLU A 179 -0.16 13.53 10.80
N VAL A 180 1.17 13.57 10.67
CA VAL A 180 1.90 12.78 9.68
C VAL A 180 1.75 11.29 9.94
N ALA A 181 1.99 10.84 11.18
CA ALA A 181 1.91 9.43 11.53
C ALA A 181 0.48 8.87 11.39
N THR A 182 -0.54 9.63 11.81
CA THR A 182 -1.94 9.24 11.59
C THR A 182 -2.30 9.20 10.10
N GLY A 183 -1.74 10.09 9.28
CA GLY A 183 -1.90 10.08 7.83
C GLY A 183 -1.27 8.86 7.15
N ILE A 184 0.01 8.58 7.43
CA ILE A 184 0.76 7.44 6.85
C ILE A 184 0.09 6.12 7.22
N MET A 185 -0.22 5.93 8.50
CA MET A 185 -0.83 4.69 9.00
C MET A 185 -2.34 4.64 8.76
N GLN A 186 -2.91 5.69 8.16
CA GLN A 186 -4.34 5.91 7.95
C GLN A 186 -5.18 5.76 9.23
N ASN A 187 -4.59 6.00 10.39
CA ASN A 187 -5.27 5.91 11.68
C ASN A 187 -6.09 7.17 11.96
N PRO A 188 -7.35 7.06 12.39
CA PRO A 188 -8.19 8.23 12.64
C PRO A 188 -7.82 9.00 13.92
N MET A 189 -6.99 8.41 14.77
CA MET A 189 -6.71 8.89 16.12
C MET A 189 -5.27 8.57 16.52
N GLY A 190 -4.72 9.41 17.39
CA GLY A 190 -3.46 9.11 18.04
C GLY A 190 -3.14 10.08 19.17
N ALA A 191 -2.07 9.75 19.89
CA ALA A 191 -1.54 10.48 21.02
C ALA A 191 -0.01 10.42 21.03
N VAL A 192 0.62 11.50 21.48
CA VAL A 192 2.03 11.52 21.85
C VAL A 192 2.12 11.66 23.37
N TYR A 193 2.89 10.77 23.98
CA TYR A 193 3.17 10.78 25.41
C TYR A 193 4.64 11.04 25.67
N LEU A 194 4.93 11.78 26.73
CA LEU A 194 6.26 11.86 27.32
C LEU A 194 6.29 11.14 28.65
N ILE A 195 7.41 10.51 28.97
CA ILE A 195 7.61 9.88 30.27
C ILE A 195 7.82 10.97 31.31
N GLY A 196 7.02 10.93 32.37
CA GLY A 196 7.12 11.82 33.52
C GLY A 196 8.44 11.63 34.28
N ARG A 197 8.77 12.58 35.15
CA ARG A 197 10.06 12.57 35.88
C ARG A 197 10.30 11.31 36.72
N ASP A 198 9.22 10.70 37.21
CA ASP A 198 9.27 9.52 38.06
C ASP A 198 9.40 8.22 37.26
N GLY A 199 9.34 8.28 35.92
CA GLY A 199 9.51 7.12 35.03
C GLY A 199 8.26 6.25 34.84
N ASP A 200 7.32 6.30 35.78
CA ASP A 200 6.16 5.41 35.84
C ASP A 200 4.89 6.01 35.21
N GLU A 201 4.90 7.31 34.92
CA GLU A 201 3.75 8.01 34.35
C GLU A 201 4.03 8.49 32.91
N LEU A 202 3.00 8.44 32.08
CA LEU A 202 2.96 9.02 30.75
C LEU A 202 2.10 10.28 30.77
N GLU A 203 2.70 11.41 30.41
CA GLU A 203 1.99 12.67 30.21
C GLU A 203 1.61 12.84 28.75
N LEU A 204 0.32 13.01 28.48
CA LEU A 204 -0.20 13.29 27.16
C LEU A 204 0.18 14.72 26.71
N VAL A 205 1.04 14.84 25.71
CA VAL A 205 1.51 16.14 25.21
C VAL A 205 0.82 16.59 23.93
N SER A 206 0.35 15.65 23.10
CA SER A 206 -0.41 15.95 21.87
C SER A 206 -1.41 14.85 21.56
N GLN A 207 -2.51 15.21 20.91
CA GLN A 207 -3.53 14.25 20.48
C GLN A 207 -4.25 14.71 19.20
N VAL A 208 -4.76 13.72 18.46
CA VAL A 208 -5.64 13.89 17.30
C VAL A 208 -6.78 12.89 17.42
N GLY A 209 -8.02 13.35 17.18
CA GLY A 209 -9.20 12.47 17.12
C GLY A 209 -9.72 11.93 18.46
N LEU A 210 -9.21 12.40 19.59
CA LEU A 210 -9.61 11.98 20.95
C LEU A 210 -10.51 13.01 21.65
N SER A 211 -11.34 12.58 22.60
CA SER A 211 -12.23 13.44 23.38
C SER A 211 -11.89 13.46 24.88
N PRO A 212 -12.39 14.47 25.63
CA PRO A 212 -12.31 14.47 27.08
C PRO A 212 -12.77 13.14 27.71
N PRO A 213 -12.13 12.66 28.79
CA PRO A 213 -11.09 13.34 29.54
C PRO A 213 -9.67 13.13 28.97
N TRP A 214 -9.51 12.56 27.78
CA TRP A 214 -8.21 12.51 27.09
C TRP A 214 -7.93 13.88 26.50
N MET A 215 -7.18 14.68 27.26
CA MET A 215 -6.72 16.00 26.86
C MET A 215 -5.30 16.20 27.40
N ARG A 216 -4.58 17.14 26.79
CA ARG A 216 -3.20 17.47 27.16
C ARG A 216 -3.02 17.63 28.67
N GLY A 217 -1.90 17.12 29.19
CA GLY A 217 -1.56 17.11 30.60
C GLY A 217 -2.19 15.95 31.38
N ARG A 218 -3.06 15.15 30.73
CA ARG A 218 -3.52 13.89 31.32
C ARG A 218 -2.33 12.98 31.56
N ARG A 219 -2.30 12.40 32.76
CA ARG A 219 -1.34 11.35 33.11
C ARG A 219 -1.99 9.98 33.11
N ILE A 220 -1.26 9.00 32.62
CA ILE A 220 -1.64 7.58 32.69
C ILE A 220 -0.44 6.77 33.17
N ASP A 221 -0.71 5.67 33.85
CA ASP A 221 0.33 4.71 34.27
C ASP A 221 0.95 4.04 33.04
N LEU A 222 2.28 4.08 32.93
CA LEU A 222 3.04 3.47 31.83
C LEU A 222 2.74 1.96 31.74
N ALA A 223 2.60 1.26 32.87
CA ALA A 223 2.29 -0.17 32.90
C ALA A 223 0.90 -0.49 32.35
N ARG A 224 0.04 0.53 32.21
CA ARG A 224 -1.29 0.43 31.60
C ARG A 224 -1.33 0.97 30.17
N SER A 225 -0.19 1.20 29.54
CA SER A 225 -0.08 1.57 28.12
C SER A 225 0.69 0.48 27.37
N LEU A 226 0.32 0.31 26.09
CA LEU A 226 1.04 -0.60 25.20
C LEU A 226 2.49 -0.11 24.97
N LEU A 227 2.75 1.18 25.21
CA LEU A 227 4.08 1.78 25.17
C LEU A 227 5.09 1.10 26.11
N SER A 228 4.64 0.51 27.23
CA SER A 228 5.53 -0.26 28.11
C SER A 228 6.17 -1.46 27.39
N GLU A 229 5.40 -2.16 26.57
CA GLU A 229 5.87 -3.25 25.72
C GLU A 229 6.79 -2.71 24.62
N ALA A 230 6.38 -1.62 23.95
CA ALA A 230 7.15 -0.98 22.89
C ALA A 230 8.55 -0.54 23.35
N ILE A 231 8.64 0.10 24.52
CA ILE A 231 9.89 0.54 25.14
C ILE A 231 10.80 -0.66 25.44
N LYS A 232 10.23 -1.75 25.98
CA LYS A 232 10.98 -2.96 26.31
C LYS A 232 11.57 -3.62 25.06
N GLU A 233 10.78 -3.72 24.00
CA GLU A 233 11.20 -4.30 22.72
C GLU A 233 12.08 -3.34 21.91
N LYS A 234 12.16 -2.06 22.29
CA LYS A 234 12.80 -0.98 21.52
C LYS A 234 12.34 -0.95 20.06
N ALA A 235 11.07 -1.25 19.85
CA ALA A 235 10.46 -1.39 18.53
C ALA A 235 8.95 -1.12 18.60
N PRO A 236 8.32 -0.78 17.46
CA PRO A 236 6.87 -0.66 17.40
C PRO A 236 6.17 -1.99 17.72
N VAL A 237 5.07 -1.90 18.46
CA VAL A 237 4.24 -3.05 18.85
C VAL A 237 2.77 -2.74 18.59
N THR A 238 1.99 -3.77 18.26
CA THR A 238 0.56 -3.63 18.04
C THR A 238 -0.24 -4.58 18.92
N ALA A 239 -1.43 -4.14 19.31
CA ALA A 239 -2.39 -4.95 20.04
C ALA A 239 -3.82 -4.74 19.50
N VAL A 240 -4.57 -5.84 19.43
CA VAL A 240 -5.98 -5.87 19.02
C VAL A 240 -6.78 -6.73 19.97
N GLY A 241 -8.07 -6.42 20.12
CA GLY A 241 -9.02 -7.25 20.87
C GLY A 241 -8.60 -7.47 22.33
N ASP A 242 -8.51 -8.73 22.74
CA ASP A 242 -8.26 -9.11 24.14
C ASP A 242 -6.92 -8.65 24.70
N ARG A 243 -5.92 -8.41 23.84
CA ARG A 243 -4.62 -7.85 24.27
C ARG A 243 -4.73 -6.44 24.84
N LEU A 244 -5.85 -5.75 24.58
CA LEU A 244 -6.10 -4.41 25.09
C LEU A 244 -6.75 -4.40 26.49
N LYS A 245 -7.13 -5.56 27.03
CA LYS A 245 -7.75 -5.67 28.36
C LYS A 245 -6.76 -5.18 29.43
N GLY A 246 -7.23 -4.28 30.29
CA GLY A 246 -6.44 -3.69 31.37
C GLY A 246 -5.72 -2.38 31.01
N LEU A 247 -5.52 -2.12 29.71
CA LEU A 247 -4.89 -0.88 29.23
C LEU A 247 -5.79 0.35 29.45
N ALA A 248 -5.15 1.49 29.71
CA ALA A 248 -5.77 2.80 29.80
C ALA A 248 -5.97 3.38 28.39
N LEU A 249 -7.06 2.96 27.74
CA LEU A 249 -7.37 3.40 26.37
C LEU A 249 -8.12 4.74 26.32
N PRO A 250 -7.85 5.58 25.31
CA PRO A 250 -8.54 6.85 25.16
C PRO A 250 -10.00 6.70 24.72
N THR A 251 -10.77 7.77 24.91
CA THR A 251 -12.11 7.88 24.37
C THR A 251 -12.06 8.52 22.98
N PRO A 252 -12.54 7.84 21.93
CA PRO A 252 -12.63 8.40 20.59
C PRO A 252 -13.57 9.62 20.53
N ALA A 253 -13.22 10.65 19.75
CA ALA A 253 -14.10 11.80 19.52
C ALA A 253 -15.35 11.44 18.71
N LYS A 254 -15.26 10.41 17.85
CA LYS A 254 -16.40 9.80 17.17
C LYS A 254 -16.93 8.63 18.02
N LYS A 255 -18.21 8.28 17.91
CA LYS A 255 -18.79 7.14 18.66
C LYS A 255 -17.98 5.85 18.44
N GLY A 256 -17.69 5.13 19.52
CA GLY A 256 -17.01 3.84 19.46
C GLY A 256 -16.13 3.59 20.69
N LYS A 257 -15.36 2.51 20.65
CA LYS A 257 -14.28 2.20 21.60
C LYS A 257 -13.05 1.83 20.81
N VAL A 258 -11.86 2.12 21.34
CA VAL A 258 -10.61 1.68 20.74
C VAL A 258 -10.56 0.16 20.76
N VAL A 259 -10.27 -0.45 19.61
CA VAL A 259 -10.15 -1.92 19.45
C VAL A 259 -8.83 -2.34 18.80
N SER A 260 -8.04 -1.38 18.32
CA SER A 260 -6.67 -1.59 17.85
C SER A 260 -5.76 -0.45 18.29
N VAL A 261 -4.53 -0.80 18.67
CA VAL A 261 -3.48 0.12 19.07
C VAL A 261 -2.18 -0.25 18.36
N LEU A 262 -1.48 0.76 17.85
CA LEU A 262 -0.07 0.67 17.43
C LEU A 262 0.72 1.63 18.31
N SER A 263 1.77 1.15 18.94
CA SER A 263 2.58 1.92 19.87
C SER A 263 4.04 1.89 19.42
N CYS A 264 4.65 3.07 19.26
CA CYS A 264 6.03 3.26 18.88
C CYS A 264 6.78 4.01 20.00
N PRO A 265 7.91 3.49 20.51
CA PRO A 265 8.68 4.17 21.53
C PRO A 265 9.50 5.33 20.95
N ILE A 266 9.54 6.46 21.65
CA ILE A 266 10.46 7.56 21.34
C ILE A 266 11.66 7.43 22.26
N MET A 267 12.83 7.20 21.66
CA MET A 267 14.08 6.93 22.36
C MET A 267 15.08 8.07 22.13
N GLU A 268 15.80 8.47 23.16
CA GLU A 268 17.05 9.23 23.05
C GLU A 268 18.20 8.28 23.36
N ASP A 269 18.97 7.92 22.34
CA ASP A 269 19.91 6.79 22.39
C ASP A 269 19.21 5.51 22.90
N ASP A 270 19.61 5.00 24.06
CA ASP A 270 19.01 3.83 24.71
C ASP A 270 17.97 4.18 25.79
N ARG A 271 17.69 5.47 26.00
CA ARG A 271 16.79 5.95 27.04
C ARG A 271 15.40 6.25 26.46
N PRO A 272 14.32 5.63 26.97
CA PRO A 272 12.97 6.00 26.57
C PRO A 272 12.63 7.39 27.12
N ILE A 273 12.11 8.25 26.24
CA ILE A 273 11.64 9.60 26.61
C ILE A 273 10.13 9.77 26.41
N GLY A 274 9.50 8.85 25.68
CA GLY A 274 8.08 8.92 25.38
C GLY A 274 7.63 7.87 24.39
N GLY A 275 6.52 8.14 23.73
CA GLY A 275 5.98 7.28 22.69
C GLY A 275 4.83 7.89 21.92
N LEU A 276 4.61 7.34 20.74
CA LEU A 276 3.49 7.62 19.86
C LEU A 276 2.54 6.43 19.90
N GLU A 277 1.26 6.66 20.19
CA GLU A 277 0.23 5.63 20.06
C GLU A 277 -0.82 6.05 19.04
N LEU A 278 -1.14 5.16 18.11
CA LEU A 278 -2.20 5.30 17.12
C LEU A 278 -3.34 4.36 17.44
N TYR A 279 -4.58 4.84 17.27
CA TYR A 279 -5.78 4.13 17.69
C TYR A 279 -6.78 4.01 16.54
N ASP A 280 -7.59 2.95 16.57
CA ASP A 280 -8.78 2.84 15.74
C ASP A 280 -9.91 2.12 16.51
N VAL A 281 -11.14 2.42 16.12
CA VAL A 281 -12.37 1.75 16.54
C VAL A 281 -12.68 0.52 15.67
N LYS A 282 -11.90 0.30 14.59
CA LYS A 282 -11.91 -0.90 13.76
C LYS A 282 -10.65 -1.73 14.02
N PRO A 283 -10.72 -3.08 13.98
CA PRO A 283 -9.52 -3.90 14.05
C PRO A 283 -8.56 -3.57 12.90
N ARG A 284 -7.28 -3.43 13.20
CA ARG A 284 -6.21 -3.22 12.21
C ARG A 284 -5.09 -4.22 12.41
N VAL A 285 -4.54 -4.69 11.30
CA VAL A 285 -3.31 -5.47 11.25
C VAL A 285 -2.28 -4.60 10.54
N TYR A 286 -1.14 -4.41 11.17
CA TYR A 286 0.01 -3.69 10.62
C TYR A 286 1.07 -4.72 10.27
N ASP A 287 1.60 -4.65 9.06
CA ASP A 287 2.73 -5.49 8.71
C ASP A 287 4.05 -4.90 9.23
N ARG A 288 5.14 -5.64 9.07
CA ARG A 288 6.47 -5.17 9.52
C ARG A 288 6.96 -3.95 8.74
N LEU A 289 6.56 -3.82 7.48
CA LEU A 289 6.95 -2.71 6.62
C LEU A 289 6.22 -1.43 7.07
N ASP A 290 4.93 -1.51 7.37
CA ASP A 290 4.10 -0.45 7.94
C ASP A 290 4.69 0.06 9.25
N MET A 291 5.11 -0.87 10.13
CA MET A 291 5.68 -0.51 11.43
C MET A 291 7.06 0.13 11.31
N ALA A 292 7.85 -0.19 10.28
CA ALA A 292 9.15 0.44 10.03
C ALA A 292 9.05 1.91 9.59
N LEU A 293 7.84 2.42 9.34
CA LEU A 293 7.57 3.81 8.99
C LEU A 293 7.51 4.77 10.19
N LEU A 294 7.45 4.21 11.41
CA LEU A 294 7.33 4.94 12.68
C LEU A 294 8.60 4.87 13.49
#